data_AF-A0A2E8WET6-F1
#
_entry.id   AF-A0A2E8WET6-F1
#
_cell.length_a   1.000
_cell.length_b   1.000
_cell.length_c   1.000
_cell.angle_alpha   90.00
_cell.angle_beta   90.00
_cell.angle_gamma   90.00
#
_symmetry.space_group_name_H-M   'P 1'
#
loop_
_entity.id
_entity.type
_entity.pdbx_description
1 polymer ?
#
loop_
_entity_poly.entity_id
_entity_poly.type
_entity_poly.pdbx_seq_one_letter_code
_entity_poly.pdbx_strand_id
1 'polypeptide(L)'
;MSVLIFTLYLLAGVPSAPAAELEDAFGDRASQATTALITAVVGADSAEIYESFDRAEQAAYIDRFWRSHNPPLHKYYFSHHLGIRRYSVSDYFFERMDKIPELFKLYVNRPDESVVRSADSLSAILISRLPDDPVAQSARGYVLLEAGKFIEADRAFLEALKKNRSFAEARNGRALALLA
;
A
#
# COMPACT_ATOMS: atom_id res chain seq x y z
N MET A 1 24.37 21.56 22.92
CA MET A 1 23.11 21.38 23.68
C MET A 1 21.99 21.89 22.79
N SER A 2 21.52 21.05 21.87
CA SER A 2 20.62 21.41 20.78
C SER A 2 19.37 20.55 20.88
N VAL A 3 18.40 21.02 21.66
CA VAL A 3 17.05 20.45 21.73
C VAL A 3 16.10 21.64 21.72
N LEU A 4 15.85 22.20 20.53
CA LEU A 4 14.86 23.28 20.34
C LEU A 4 14.55 23.50 18.85
N ILE A 5 14.39 22.43 18.09
CA ILE A 5 13.76 22.48 16.76
C ILE A 5 12.80 21.29 16.67
N PHE A 6 11.77 21.25 17.51
CA PHE A 6 10.69 20.26 17.33
C PHE A 6 9.29 20.77 17.66
N THR A 7 9.12 22.07 17.85
CA THR A 7 7.81 22.64 18.19
C THR A 7 7.67 23.99 17.50
N LEU A 8 7.18 23.99 16.25
CA LEU A 8 6.35 25.07 15.68
C LEU A 8 6.02 24.75 14.21
N TYR A 9 5.05 23.86 14.01
CA TYR A 9 4.20 23.85 12.80
C TYR A 9 2.78 23.49 13.21
N LEU A 10 2.19 24.35 14.04
CA LEU A 10 0.79 24.33 14.43
C LEU A 10 0.32 25.77 14.31
N LEU A 11 -0.19 26.15 13.13
CA LEU A 11 -1.11 27.27 12.87
C LEU A 11 -1.30 27.45 11.35
N ALA A 12 -2.06 26.54 10.74
CA ALA A 12 -2.90 26.83 9.59
C ALA A 12 -3.98 25.74 9.53
N GLY A 13 -5.23 26.13 9.78
CA GLY A 13 -6.39 25.25 9.79
C GLY A 13 -6.70 24.73 8.39
N VAL A 14 -6.02 23.65 8.00
CA VAL A 14 -6.55 22.69 7.03
C VAL A 14 -7.57 21.86 7.81
N PRO A 15 -8.81 21.64 7.33
CA PRO A 15 -9.69 20.67 7.94
C PRO A 15 -8.94 19.35 8.00
N SER A 16 -8.66 18.87 9.22
CA SER A 16 -8.01 17.59 9.42
C SER A 16 -8.85 16.55 8.68
N ALA A 17 -8.27 15.89 7.69
CA ALA A 17 -8.87 14.67 7.16
C ALA A 17 -9.28 13.80 8.36
N PRO A 18 -10.42 13.09 8.31
CA PRO A 18 -10.78 12.18 9.39
C PRO A 18 -9.56 11.33 9.72
N ALA A 19 -9.25 11.21 11.01
CA ALA A 19 -8.10 10.44 11.44
C ALA A 19 -8.17 9.07 10.76
N ALA A 20 -7.06 8.62 10.19
CA ALA A 20 -7.02 7.32 9.55
C ALA A 20 -7.42 6.29 10.62
N GLU A 21 -8.45 5.48 10.36
CA GLU A 21 -8.99 4.52 11.32
C GLU A 21 -8.82 3.10 10.78
N LEU A 22 -8.28 2.21 11.60
CA LEU A 22 -8.08 0.82 11.24
C LEU A 22 -9.42 0.07 11.21
N GLU A 23 -9.83 -0.38 10.02
CA GLU A 23 -11.00 -1.22 9.83
C GLU A 23 -10.91 -2.49 10.70
N ASP A 24 -12.05 -2.98 11.21
CA ASP A 24 -12.09 -4.17 12.10
C ASP A 24 -11.39 -5.40 11.52
N ALA A 25 -11.37 -5.54 10.18
CA ALA A 25 -10.65 -6.59 9.48
C ALA A 25 -9.13 -6.57 9.74
N PHE A 26 -8.57 -5.42 10.12
CA PHE A 26 -7.21 -5.28 10.60
C PHE A 26 -7.13 -5.70 12.08
N GLY A 27 -7.02 -7.02 12.29
CA GLY A 27 -6.88 -7.65 13.59
C GLY A 27 -5.43 -8.00 13.96
N ASP A 28 -5.26 -8.78 15.02
CA ASP A 28 -3.95 -9.09 15.63
C ASP A 28 -2.94 -9.67 14.64
N ARG A 29 -3.37 -10.56 13.73
CA ARG A 29 -2.47 -11.13 12.71
C ARG A 29 -1.96 -10.07 11.74
N ALA A 30 -2.81 -9.13 11.35
CA ALA A 30 -2.41 -8.02 10.48
C ALA A 30 -1.47 -7.06 11.20
N SER A 31 -1.70 -6.84 12.51
CA SER A 31 -0.78 -6.06 13.35
C SER A 31 0.58 -6.74 13.49
N GLN A 32 0.64 -8.04 13.80
CA GLN A 32 1.88 -8.82 13.86
C GLN A 32 2.63 -8.85 12.52
N ALA A 33 1.90 -8.96 11.41
CA ALA A 33 2.51 -8.86 10.08
C ALA A 33 3.11 -7.47 9.87
N THR A 34 2.43 -6.41 10.32
CA THR A 34 2.91 -5.04 10.25
C THR A 34 4.15 -4.82 11.10
N THR A 35 4.21 -5.34 12.32
CA THR A 35 5.43 -5.36 13.14
C THR A 35 6.58 -5.98 12.35
N ALA A 36 6.37 -7.16 11.77
CA ALA A 36 7.43 -7.85 11.03
C ALA A 36 7.92 -7.05 9.80
N LEU A 37 7.03 -6.34 9.13
CA LEU A 37 7.38 -5.44 8.03
C LEU A 37 8.16 -4.22 8.53
N ILE A 38 7.76 -3.59 9.62
CA ILE A 38 8.48 -2.46 10.24
C ILE A 38 9.89 -2.91 10.64
N THR A 39 10.02 -4.06 11.31
CA THR A 39 11.32 -4.66 11.67
C THR A 39 12.21 -4.85 10.46
N ALA A 40 11.66 -5.34 9.34
CA ALA A 40 12.42 -5.57 8.11
C ALA A 40 12.90 -4.26 7.44
N VAL A 41 12.19 -3.14 7.64
CA VAL A 41 12.50 -1.86 6.99
C VAL A 41 13.41 -0.97 7.84
N VAL A 42 13.15 -0.87 9.15
CA VAL A 42 13.85 0.07 10.05
C VAL A 42 14.39 -0.56 11.33
N GLY A 43 14.13 -1.85 11.59
CA GLY A 43 14.63 -2.57 12.76
C GLY A 43 13.63 -2.68 13.92
N ALA A 44 14.05 -3.40 14.97
CA ALA A 44 13.19 -3.84 16.07
C ALA A 44 12.67 -2.68 16.93
N ASP A 45 13.48 -1.65 17.19
CA ASP A 45 13.10 -0.53 18.07
C ASP A 45 11.82 0.18 17.60
N SER A 46 11.68 0.39 16.28
CA SER A 46 10.47 1.02 15.72
C SER A 46 9.25 0.09 15.76
N ALA A 47 9.48 -1.23 15.65
CA ALA A 47 8.44 -2.23 15.76
C ALA A 47 7.91 -2.32 17.20
N GLU A 48 8.78 -2.28 18.20
CA GLU A 48 8.39 -2.26 19.62
C GLU A 48 7.56 -1.01 19.96
N ILE A 49 7.95 0.15 19.42
CA ILE A 49 7.16 1.38 19.56
C ILE A 49 5.76 1.20 18.96
N TYR A 50 5.67 0.66 17.75
CA TYR A 50 4.38 0.39 17.09
C TYR A 50 3.49 -0.58 17.89
N GLU A 51 4.07 -1.62 18.49
CA GLU A 51 3.34 -2.59 19.30
C GLU A 51 2.81 -1.99 20.62
N SER A 52 3.47 -0.95 21.14
CA SER A 52 3.05 -0.27 22.36
C SER A 52 1.82 0.64 22.17
N PHE A 53 1.49 0.97 20.92
CA PHE A 53 0.41 1.88 20.59
C PHE A 53 -0.98 1.28 20.71
N ASP A 54 -1.94 2.13 21.09
CA ASP A 54 -3.35 1.81 20.92
C ASP A 54 -3.76 1.76 19.44
N ARG A 55 -5.00 1.34 19.15
CA ARG A 55 -5.46 1.16 17.76
C ARG A 55 -5.44 2.47 16.95
N ALA A 56 -5.76 3.61 17.56
CA ALA A 56 -5.79 4.89 16.87
C ALA A 56 -4.37 5.40 16.60
N GLU A 57 -3.48 5.22 17.57
CA GLU A 57 -2.05 5.51 17.43
C GLU A 57 -1.39 4.60 16.38
N GLN A 58 -1.72 3.31 16.35
CA GLN A 58 -1.29 2.38 15.31
C GLN A 58 -1.72 2.85 13.93
N ALA A 59 -2.99 3.22 13.75
CA ALA A 59 -3.52 3.72 12.48
C ALA A 59 -2.76 4.96 11.99
N ALA A 60 -2.55 5.93 12.89
CA ALA A 60 -1.79 7.14 12.59
C ALA A 60 -0.31 6.86 12.29
N TYR A 61 0.30 5.89 12.99
CA TYR A 61 1.67 5.47 12.76
C TYR A 61 1.83 4.82 11.38
N ILE A 62 0.99 3.83 11.03
CA ILE A 62 1.10 3.12 9.75
C ILE A 62 0.83 4.04 8.56
N ASP A 63 -0.10 5.01 8.68
CA ASP A 63 -0.35 5.98 7.61
C ASP A 63 0.90 6.81 7.33
N ARG A 64 1.52 7.37 8.38
CA ARG A 64 2.72 8.19 8.22
C ARG A 64 3.94 7.37 7.80
N PHE A 65 4.15 6.22 8.46
CA PHE A 65 5.31 5.37 8.26
C PHE A 65 5.35 4.83 6.84
N TRP A 66 4.28 4.21 6.35
CA TRP A 66 4.31 3.59 5.04
C TRP A 66 4.26 4.62 3.91
N ARG A 67 3.61 5.77 4.12
CA ARG A 67 3.62 6.87 3.15
C ARG A 67 5.03 7.40 2.89
N SER A 68 5.94 7.35 3.88
CA SER A 68 7.33 7.79 3.71
C SER A 68 8.29 6.66 3.29
N HIS A 69 8.10 5.43 3.78
CA HIS A 69 9.05 4.33 3.56
C HIS A 69 8.73 3.48 2.33
N ASN A 70 7.45 3.28 2.01
CA ASN A 70 7.03 2.54 0.82
C ASN A 70 5.64 3.00 0.32
N PRO A 71 5.57 4.09 -0.46
CA PRO A 71 4.31 4.64 -0.93
C PRO A 71 3.42 3.65 -1.71
N PRO A 72 3.94 2.74 -2.55
CA PRO A 72 3.10 1.73 -3.21
C PRO A 72 2.43 0.76 -2.22
N LEU A 73 3.17 0.25 -1.23
CA LEU A 73 2.60 -0.64 -0.21
C LEU A 73 1.59 0.11 0.67
N HIS A 74 1.88 1.37 1.03
CA HIS A 74 0.91 2.23 1.71
C HIS A 74 -0.37 2.37 0.90
N LYS A 75 -0.26 2.73 -0.38
CA LYS A 75 -1.41 2.98 -1.25
C LYS A 75 -2.26 1.74 -1.47
N TYR A 76 -1.64 0.58 -1.68
CA TYR A 76 -2.35 -0.62 -2.12
C TYR A 76 -2.70 -1.59 -0.99
N TYR A 77 -2.11 -1.48 0.19
CA TYR A 77 -2.45 -2.33 1.34
C TYR A 77 -2.94 -1.52 2.53
N PHE A 78 -2.08 -0.68 3.13
CA PHE A 78 -2.43 0.00 4.37
C PHE A 78 -3.57 1.00 4.21
N SER A 79 -3.63 1.72 3.09
CA SER A 79 -4.72 2.65 2.79
C SER A 79 -6.06 1.94 2.69
N HIS A 80 -6.12 0.66 2.30
CA HIS A 80 -7.35 -0.12 2.35
C HIS A 80 -7.82 -0.28 3.80
N HIS A 81 -6.93 -0.76 4.67
CA HIS A 81 -7.23 -0.99 6.08
C HIS A 81 -7.43 0.29 6.88
N LEU A 82 -7.02 1.45 6.36
CA LEU A 82 -7.28 2.76 6.92
C LEU A 82 -8.59 3.40 6.41
N GLY A 83 -9.35 2.70 5.56
CA GLY A 83 -10.54 3.25 4.89
C GLY A 83 -10.25 4.27 3.77
N ILE A 84 -8.98 4.54 3.47
CA ILE A 84 -8.51 5.48 2.43
C ILE A 84 -8.36 4.73 1.08
N ARG A 85 -9.43 4.05 0.64
CA ARG A 85 -9.38 3.12 -0.51
C ARG A 85 -9.07 3.85 -1.83
N ARG A 86 -7.82 3.80 -2.29
CA ARG A 86 -7.35 4.43 -3.55
C ARG A 86 -6.71 3.43 -4.51
N TYR A 87 -7.46 2.39 -4.87
CA TYR A 87 -7.03 1.40 -5.86
C TYR A 87 -7.18 1.93 -7.29
N SER A 88 -6.27 2.83 -7.65
CA SER A 88 -5.96 3.17 -9.03
C SER A 88 -4.49 2.90 -9.26
N VAL A 89 -4.13 2.38 -10.43
CA VAL A 89 -2.74 2.36 -10.91
C VAL A 89 -2.21 3.79 -11.05
N SER A 90 -0.88 3.96 -11.10
CA SER A 90 -0.24 5.25 -11.37
C SER A 90 -0.53 5.74 -12.79
N ASP A 91 -0.38 7.05 -13.01
CA ASP A 91 -0.48 7.63 -14.36
C ASP A 91 0.53 6.97 -15.31
N TYR A 92 1.72 6.61 -14.80
CA TYR A 92 2.74 5.90 -15.54
C TYR A 92 2.29 4.53 -16.07
N PHE A 93 1.35 3.86 -15.39
CA PHE A 93 0.77 2.65 -15.94
C PHE A 93 0.08 2.91 -17.28
N PHE A 94 -0.69 3.99 -17.40
CA PHE A 94 -1.39 4.35 -18.64
C PHE A 94 -0.45 4.84 -19.73
N GLU A 95 0.68 5.48 -19.38
CA GLU A 95 1.72 5.88 -20.35
C GLU A 95 2.25 4.70 -21.17
N ARG A 96 2.30 3.51 -20.57
CA ARG A 96 2.81 2.28 -21.19
C ARG A 96 1.78 1.53 -22.03
N MET A 97 0.52 1.95 -22.00
CA MET A 97 -0.53 1.29 -22.74
C MET A 97 -0.55 1.78 -24.19
N ASP A 98 -0.23 0.91 -25.13
CA ASP A 98 -0.27 1.21 -26.58
C ASP A 98 -1.65 1.67 -27.07
N LYS A 99 -2.72 1.24 -26.37
CA LYS A 99 -4.11 1.57 -26.70
C LYS A 99 -4.53 2.97 -26.27
N ILE A 100 -3.74 3.67 -25.44
CA ILE A 100 -4.04 5.03 -24.99
C ILE A 100 -3.51 6.01 -26.05
N PRO A 101 -4.39 6.80 -26.71
CA PRO A 101 -3.95 7.79 -27.69
C PRO A 101 -2.97 8.79 -27.08
N GLU A 102 -1.98 9.20 -27.86
CA GLU A 102 -0.88 10.09 -27.42
C GLU A 102 -1.37 11.41 -26.79
N LEU A 103 -2.51 11.94 -27.26
CA LEU A 103 -3.20 13.10 -26.69
C LEU A 103 -3.50 12.97 -25.17
N PHE A 104 -3.72 11.74 -24.68
CA PHE A 104 -4.07 11.48 -23.29
C PHE A 104 -2.87 11.10 -22.42
N LYS A 105 -1.67 11.04 -23.01
CA LYS A 105 -0.43 10.79 -22.28
C LYS A 105 0.04 12.06 -21.59
N LEU A 106 0.39 11.92 -20.32
CA LEU A 106 0.89 12.96 -19.44
C LEU A 106 2.43 12.99 -19.39
N TYR A 107 3.10 12.03 -20.03
CA TYR A 107 4.57 11.90 -20.05
C TYR A 107 5.18 11.89 -18.65
N VAL A 108 4.49 11.24 -17.70
CA VAL A 108 4.98 11.14 -16.33
C VAL A 108 6.17 10.20 -16.24
N ASN A 109 7.09 10.52 -15.33
CA ASN A 109 8.25 9.67 -15.09
C ASN A 109 7.85 8.32 -14.50
N ARG A 110 8.62 7.30 -14.86
CA ARG A 110 8.53 5.98 -14.24
C ARG A 110 8.72 6.09 -12.72
N PRO A 111 7.88 5.43 -11.90
CA PRO A 111 8.12 5.29 -10.47
C PRO A 111 9.50 4.70 -10.19
N ASP A 112 10.12 5.09 -9.09
CA ASP A 112 11.40 4.53 -8.67
C ASP A 112 11.30 2.99 -8.60
N GLU A 113 12.05 2.31 -9.47
CA GLU A 113 12.01 0.86 -9.55
C GLU A 113 12.46 0.18 -8.26
N SER A 114 13.36 0.82 -7.50
CA SER A 114 13.83 0.27 -6.22
C SER A 114 12.70 0.23 -5.20
N VAL A 115 11.85 1.26 -5.17
CA VAL A 115 10.66 1.35 -4.32
C VAL A 115 9.62 0.32 -4.76
N VAL A 116 9.38 0.17 -6.07
CA VAL A 116 8.45 -0.86 -6.60
C VAL A 116 8.94 -2.27 -6.28
N ARG A 117 10.25 -2.56 -6.44
CA ARG A 117 10.83 -3.86 -6.07
C ARG A 117 10.73 -4.11 -4.57
N SER A 118 11.01 -3.10 -3.74
CA SER A 118 10.83 -3.18 -2.29
C SER A 118 9.37 -3.49 -1.93
N ALA A 119 8.41 -2.86 -2.60
CA ALA A 119 6.99 -3.11 -2.40
C ALA A 119 6.58 -4.55 -2.74
N ASP A 120 7.11 -5.14 -3.82
CA ASP A 120 6.85 -6.55 -4.19
C ASP A 120 7.40 -7.50 -3.11
N SER A 121 8.62 -7.26 -2.64
CA SER A 121 9.25 -8.03 -1.55
C SER A 121 8.47 -7.95 -0.24
N LEU A 122 8.06 -6.74 0.17
CA LEU A 122 7.27 -6.54 1.39
C LEU A 122 5.87 -7.16 1.26
N SER A 123 5.24 -7.07 0.08
CA SER A 123 3.96 -7.72 -0.19
C SER A 123 4.08 -9.25 -0.13
N ALA A 124 5.20 -9.83 -0.54
CA ALA A 124 5.45 -11.27 -0.41
C ALA A 124 5.58 -11.70 1.07
N ILE A 125 6.26 -10.90 1.91
CA ILE A 125 6.32 -11.13 3.36
C ILE A 125 4.91 -11.03 3.96
N LEU A 126 4.13 -10.05 3.54
CA LEU A 126 2.77 -9.84 4.01
C LEU A 126 1.87 -11.03 3.66
N ILE A 127 1.90 -11.52 2.41
CA ILE A 127 1.13 -12.68 1.96
C ILE A 127 1.54 -13.96 2.69
N SER A 128 2.84 -14.16 2.98
CA SER A 128 3.28 -15.36 3.70
C SER A 128 2.75 -15.39 5.14
N ARG A 129 2.56 -14.23 5.75
CA ARG A 129 1.98 -14.07 7.10
C ARG A 129 0.46 -14.03 7.09
N LEU A 130 -0.15 -13.56 6.00
CA LEU A 130 -1.59 -13.40 5.82
C LEU A 130 -2.08 -14.15 4.56
N PRO A 131 -1.95 -15.49 4.49
CA PRO A 131 -2.22 -16.25 3.26
C PRO A 131 -3.69 -16.23 2.82
N ASP A 132 -4.61 -15.91 3.75
CA ASP A 132 -6.05 -15.84 3.50
C ASP A 132 -6.56 -14.40 3.33
N ASP A 133 -5.69 -13.41 3.40
CA ASP A 133 -6.08 -12.02 3.23
C ASP A 133 -6.14 -11.65 1.72
N PRO A 134 -7.36 -11.39 1.18
CA PRO A 134 -7.50 -10.97 -0.20
C PRO A 134 -6.85 -9.61 -0.47
N VAL A 135 -6.77 -8.72 0.53
CA VAL A 135 -6.21 -7.37 0.40
C VAL A 135 -4.72 -7.44 0.12
N ALA A 136 -3.98 -8.28 0.85
CA ALA A 136 -2.55 -8.51 0.62
C ALA A 136 -2.25 -9.01 -0.81
N GLN A 137 -3.04 -9.97 -1.32
CA GLN A 137 -2.90 -10.48 -2.69
C GLN A 137 -3.23 -9.42 -3.75
N SER A 138 -4.32 -8.68 -3.54
CA SER A 138 -4.70 -7.57 -4.44
C SER A 138 -3.65 -6.48 -4.44
N ALA A 139 -3.11 -6.12 -3.26
CA ALA A 139 -2.07 -5.11 -3.12
C ALA A 139 -0.82 -5.46 -3.93
N ARG A 140 -0.37 -6.72 -3.83
CA ARG A 140 0.73 -7.23 -4.65
C ARG A 140 0.41 -7.17 -6.14
N GLY A 141 -0.82 -7.51 -6.54
CA GLY A 141 -1.28 -7.39 -7.92
C GLY A 141 -1.09 -5.98 -8.47
N TYR A 142 -1.48 -4.95 -7.73
CA TYR A 142 -1.27 -3.56 -8.13
C TYR A 142 0.21 -3.17 -8.18
N VAL A 143 1.03 -3.61 -7.23
CA VAL A 143 2.49 -3.41 -7.29
C VAL A 143 3.10 -4.07 -8.54
N LEU A 144 2.63 -5.26 -8.92
CA LEU A 144 3.06 -5.95 -10.12
C LEU A 144 2.62 -5.21 -11.41
N LEU A 145 1.45 -4.56 -11.41
CA LEU A 145 1.06 -3.66 -12.49
C LEU A 145 2.05 -2.49 -12.61
N GLU A 146 2.44 -1.83 -11.51
CA GLU A 146 3.47 -0.77 -11.52
C GLU A 146 4.80 -1.27 -12.08
N ALA A 147 5.16 -2.52 -11.75
CA ALA A 147 6.37 -3.17 -12.25
C ALA A 147 6.28 -3.60 -13.74
N GLY A 148 5.09 -3.58 -14.35
CA GLY A 148 4.87 -4.09 -15.72
C GLY A 148 4.79 -5.62 -15.84
N LYS A 149 4.58 -6.31 -14.72
CA LYS A 149 4.48 -7.78 -14.65
C LYS A 149 3.01 -8.20 -14.73
N PHE A 150 2.39 -8.00 -15.90
CA PHE A 150 0.94 -8.12 -16.07
C PHE A 150 0.41 -9.55 -15.86
N ILE A 151 1.16 -10.58 -16.28
CA ILE A 151 0.76 -11.99 -16.10
C ILE A 151 0.75 -12.37 -14.62
N GLU A 152 1.78 -11.97 -13.88
CA GLU A 152 1.85 -12.19 -12.44
C GLU A 152 0.80 -11.38 -11.68
N ALA A 153 0.50 -10.16 -12.15
CA ALA A 153 -0.58 -9.35 -11.59
C ALA A 153 -1.95 -10.04 -11.74
N ASP A 154 -2.29 -10.55 -12.93
CA ASP A 154 -3.53 -11.31 -13.17
C ASP A 154 -3.67 -12.49 -12.20
N ARG A 155 -2.58 -13.24 -12.00
CA ARG A 155 -2.56 -14.37 -11.05
C ARG A 155 -2.78 -13.92 -9.61
N ALA A 156 -2.13 -12.84 -9.16
CA ALA A 156 -2.30 -12.30 -7.81
C ALA A 156 -3.75 -11.86 -7.55
N PHE A 157 -4.37 -11.17 -8.53
CA PHE A 157 -5.79 -10.80 -8.43
C PHE A 157 -6.71 -12.02 -8.44
N LEU A 158 -6.39 -13.06 -9.23
CA LEU A 158 -7.15 -14.30 -9.22
C LEU A 158 -7.07 -14.99 -7.86
N GLU A 159 -5.92 -15.01 -7.18
CA GLU A 159 -5.80 -15.52 -5.82
C GLU A 159 -6.64 -14.71 -4.82
N ALA A 160 -6.61 -13.38 -4.91
CA ALA A 160 -7.48 -12.52 -4.10
C ALA A 160 -8.97 -12.86 -4.30
N LEU A 161 -9.40 -13.09 -5.54
CA LEU A 161 -10.79 -13.43 -5.88
C LEU A 161 -11.18 -14.86 -5.47
N LYS A 162 -10.23 -15.78 -5.34
CA LYS A 162 -10.50 -17.11 -4.74
C LYS A 162 -10.86 -17.00 -3.26
N LYS A 163 -10.22 -16.06 -2.54
CA LYS A 163 -10.49 -15.80 -1.11
C LYS A 163 -11.75 -14.97 -0.90
N ASN A 164 -11.91 -13.92 -1.70
CA ASN A 164 -13.10 -13.09 -1.70
C ASN A 164 -13.58 -12.85 -3.13
N ARG A 165 -14.57 -13.65 -3.56
CA ARG A 165 -15.15 -13.54 -4.89
C ARG A 165 -15.76 -12.19 -5.17
N SER A 166 -16.24 -11.45 -4.17
CA SER A 166 -16.87 -10.13 -4.36
C SER A 166 -15.89 -8.97 -4.30
N PHE A 167 -14.58 -9.20 -4.15
CA PHE A 167 -13.60 -8.14 -4.01
C PHE A 167 -13.48 -7.28 -5.29
N ALA A 168 -13.98 -6.05 -5.24
CA ALA A 168 -14.12 -5.18 -6.41
C ALA A 168 -12.76 -4.71 -6.92
N GLU A 169 -11.86 -4.37 -6.01
CA GLU A 169 -10.50 -3.93 -6.24
C GLU A 169 -9.72 -4.99 -7.04
N ALA A 170 -9.82 -6.26 -6.66
CA ALA A 170 -9.16 -7.33 -7.39
C ALA A 170 -9.76 -7.55 -8.78
N ARG A 171 -11.07 -7.40 -8.98
CA ARG A 171 -11.67 -7.45 -10.34
C ARG A 171 -11.17 -6.32 -11.23
N ASN A 172 -11.13 -5.10 -10.69
CA ASN A 172 -10.66 -3.93 -11.42
C ASN A 172 -9.18 -4.08 -11.80
N GLY A 173 -8.34 -4.47 -10.84
CA GLY A 173 -6.92 -4.76 -11.09
C GLY A 173 -6.72 -5.85 -12.15
N ARG A 174 -7.54 -6.91 -12.11
CA ARG A 174 -7.51 -7.97 -13.12
C ARG A 174 -7.89 -7.48 -14.51
N ALA A 175 -8.90 -6.63 -14.63
CA ALA A 175 -9.26 -6.00 -15.90
C ALA A 175 -8.11 -5.14 -16.46
N LEU A 176 -7.40 -4.39 -15.60
CA LEU A 176 -6.22 -3.62 -15.99
C LEU A 176 -5.08 -4.53 -16.46
N ALA A 177 -4.82 -5.65 -15.76
CA ALA A 177 -3.81 -6.63 -16.13
C ALA A 177 -4.05 -7.25 -17.51
N LEU A 178 -5.32 -7.47 -17.88
CA LEU A 178 -5.73 -8.04 -19.16
C LEU A 178 -5.82 -7.01 -20.29
N LEU A 179 -5.93 -5.72 -19.96
CA LEU A 179 -5.98 -4.64 -20.94
C LEU A 179 -4.58 -4.29 -21.48
N ALA A 180 -3.58 -4.39 -20.60
CA ALA A 180 -2.18 -4.04 -20.81
C ALA A 180 -1.48 -4.92 -21.84
#